data_AF-R2PMD3-F1
#
_entry.id   AF-R2PMD3-F1
#
_cell.length_a   1.000
_cell.length_b   1.000
_cell.length_c   1.000
_cell.angle_alpha   90.00
_cell.angle_beta   90.00
_cell.angle_gamma   90.00
#
_symmetry.space_group_name_H-M   'P 1'
#
loop_
_entity.id
_entity.type
_entity.pdbx_description
1 polymer ?
#
loop_
_entity_poly.entity_id
_entity_poly.type
_entity_poly.pdbx_seq_one_letter_code
_entity_poly.pdbx_strand_id
1 'polypeptide(L)' 'MAKMNEEFAFLVLSIVAEIPPGQVATYGQVADLAGYPKNARLVGRVLHQAEYYGDYPCHRVVNSQGACAPNW' A
#
# COMPACT_ATOMS: atom_id res chain seq x y z
N MET A 1 8.00 7.37 -13.20
CA MET A 1 7.74 6.14 -12.43
C MET A 1 8.61 6.17 -11.19
N ALA A 2 8.05 5.94 -10.00
CA ALA A 2 8.86 5.69 -8.81
C ALA A 2 9.70 4.40 -8.99
N LYS A 3 10.85 4.38 -8.34
CA LYS A 3 11.68 3.18 -8.17
C LYS A 3 11.42 2.61 -6.78
N MET A 4 11.56 1.30 -6.64
CA MET A 4 11.56 0.66 -5.31
C MET A 4 12.82 1.10 -4.57
N ASN A 5 12.67 1.91 -3.53
CA ASN A 5 13.73 2.29 -2.60
C ASN A 5 13.11 2.44 -1.19
N GLU A 6 13.95 2.60 -0.18
CA GLU A 6 13.49 2.74 1.21
C GLU A 6 12.60 3.96 1.41
N GLU A 7 12.94 5.09 0.79
CA GLU A 7 12.14 6.33 0.88
C GLU A 7 10.69 6.13 0.38
N PHE A 8 10.52 5.49 -0.79
CA PHE A 8 9.22 5.15 -1.33
C PHE A 8 8.49 4.12 -0.45
N ALA A 9 9.21 3.13 0.10
CA ALA A 9 8.62 2.14 0.99
C ALA A 9 8.09 2.80 2.27
N PHE A 10 8.88 3.66 2.94
CA PHE A 10 8.45 4.39 4.12
C PHE A 10 7.28 5.34 3.85
N LEU A 11 7.27 6.02 2.69
CA LEU A 11 6.14 6.86 2.29
C LEU A 11 4.85 6.05 2.11
N VAL A 12 4.93 4.90 1.45
CA VAL A 12 3.75 4.02 1.29
C VAL A 12 3.27 3.49 2.63
N LEU A 13 4.19 3.01 3.47
CA LEU A 13 3.85 2.42 4.76
C LEU A 13 3.27 3.46 5.74
N SER A 14 3.74 4.71 5.71
CA SER A 14 3.17 5.79 6.52
C SER A 14 1.73 6.10 6.10
N ILE A 15 1.44 6.17 4.80
CA ILE A 15 0.07 6.33 4.28
C ILE A 15 -0.82 5.17 4.73
N VAL A 16 -0.31 3.94 4.72
CA VAL A 16 -1.08 2.75 5.13
C VAL A 16 -1.36 2.75 6.63
N ALA A 17 -0.42 3.23 7.46
CA ALA A 17 -0.59 3.33 8.90
C ALA A 17 -1.73 4.30 9.29
N GLU A 18 -1.97 5.34 8.48
CA GLU A 18 -3.03 6.33 8.69
C GLU A 18 -4.44 5.82 8.33
N ILE A 19 -4.58 4.66 7.68
CA ILE A 19 -5.90 4.11 7.33
C ILE A 19 -6.63 3.70 8.62
N PRO A 20 -7.78 4.32 8.98
CA PRO A 20 -8.45 4.03 10.24
C PRO A 20 -8.98 2.59 10.32
N PRO A 21 -9.15 2.02 11.53
CA PRO A 21 -9.87 0.77 11.71
C PRO A 21 -11.28 0.82 11.11
N GLY A 22 -11.69 -0.26 10.44
CA GLY A 22 -13.00 -0.34 9.76
C GLY A 22 -13.05 0.37 8.41
N GLN A 23 -11.95 0.97 7.95
CA GLN A 23 -11.82 1.56 6.62
C GLN A 23 -10.77 0.82 5.80
N VAL A 24 -10.89 0.94 4.48
CA VAL A 24 -9.95 0.38 3.51
C VAL A 24 -9.59 1.43 2.46
N ALA A 25 -8.40 1.29 1.90
CA ALA A 25 -7.96 2.05 0.72
C ALA A 25 -7.52 1.07 -0.38
N THR A 26 -7.63 1.49 -1.63
CA THR A 26 -7.13 0.70 -2.77
C THR A 26 -5.65 0.93 -2.98
N TYR A 27 -4.93 -0.03 -3.57
CA TYR A 27 -3.54 0.17 -4.00
C TYR A 27 -3.35 1.41 -4.90
N GLY A 28 -4.36 1.74 -5.71
CA GLY A 28 -4.38 2.93 -6.54
C GLY A 28 -4.42 4.20 -5.71
N GLN A 29 -5.35 4.29 -4.74
CA GLN A 29 -5.45 5.44 -3.84
C GLN A 29 -4.18 5.66 -3.03
N VAL A 30 -3.54 4.59 -2.52
CA VAL A 30 -2.25 4.71 -1.82
C VAL A 30 -1.17 5.24 -2.76
N ALA A 31 -1.12 4.78 -4.01
CA ALA A 31 -0.16 5.29 -5.00
C ALA A 31 -0.41 6.76 -5.36
N ASP A 32 -1.68 7.16 -5.45
CA ASP A 32 -2.08 8.54 -5.70
C ASP A 32 -1.70 9.46 -4.53
N LEU A 33 -1.95 9.04 -3.29
CA LEU A 33 -1.55 9.75 -2.06
C LEU A 33 -0.03 9.86 -1.93
N ALA A 34 0.71 8.85 -2.39
CA ALA A 34 2.16 8.88 -2.45
C ALA A 34 2.72 9.79 -3.56
N GLY A 35 1.87 10.42 -4.39
CA GLY A 35 2.29 11.29 -5.49
C GLY A 35 2.77 10.54 -6.75
N TYR A 36 2.53 9.24 -6.83
CA TYR A 36 2.92 8.39 -7.96
C TYR A 36 1.71 7.68 -8.57
N PRO A 37 0.79 8.43 -9.21
CA PRO A 37 -0.36 7.83 -9.86
C PRO A 37 0.11 6.79 -10.89
N LYS A 38 -0.60 5.66 -10.96
CA LYS A 38 -0.29 4.45 -11.77
C LYS A 38 0.75 3.48 -11.19
N ASN A 39 1.31 3.75 -10.00
CA ASN A 39 2.27 2.84 -9.36
C ASN A 39 1.66 1.84 -8.35
N ALA A 40 0.37 1.50 -8.49
CA ALA A 40 -0.33 0.56 -7.61
C ALA A 40 0.38 -0.81 -7.45
N ARG A 41 0.99 -1.34 -8.52
CA ARG A 41 1.78 -2.58 -8.45
C ARG A 41 3.02 -2.45 -7.57
N LEU A 42 3.62 -1.27 -7.54
CA LEU A 42 4.80 -1.00 -6.71
C LEU A 42 4.41 -0.90 -5.23
N VAL A 43 3.27 -0.29 -4.92
CA VAL A 43 2.66 -0.31 -3.57
C VAL A 43 2.48 -1.76 -3.10
N GLY A 44 1.92 -2.63 -3.94
CA GLY A 44 1.78 -4.06 -3.61
C GLY A 44 3.10 -4.75 -3.27
N ARG A 45 4.20 -4.40 -3.96
CA ARG A 45 5.54 -4.92 -3.63
C ARG A 45 6.05 -4.40 -2.28
N VAL A 46 5.79 -3.14 -1.95
CA VAL A 46 6.13 -2.59 -0.62
C VAL A 46 5.39 -3.37 0.47
N LEU A 47 4.08 -3.59 0.32
CA LEU A 47 3.30 -4.30 1.33
C LEU A 47 3.70 -5.76 1.48
N HIS A 48 4.13 -6.41 0.39
CA HIS A 48 4.69 -7.76 0.45
C HIS A 48 6.00 -7.83 1.25
N GLN A 49 6.72 -6.72 1.38
CA GLN A 49 7.98 -6.61 2.12
C GLN A 49 7.81 -5.87 3.46
N ALA A 50 6.57 -5.56 3.87
CA ALA A 50 6.29 -4.71 5.03
C ALA A 50 6.89 -5.26 6.34
N GLU A 51 6.98 -6.59 6.47
CA GLU A 51 7.56 -7.27 7.64
C GLU A 51 9.02 -6.85 7.93
N TYR A 52 9.78 -6.45 6.90
CA TYR A 52 11.15 -5.97 7.07
C TYR A 52 11.22 -4.55 7.65
N TYR A 53 10.11 -3.80 7.63
CA TYR A 53 10.03 -2.42 8.08
C TYR A 53 9.28 -2.27 9.41
N GLY A 54 8.45 -3.26 9.78
CA GLY A 54 7.68 -3.25 11.03
C GLY A 54 6.28 -3.86 10.89
N ASP A 55 5.44 -3.58 11.87
CA ASP A 55 4.03 -3.99 11.87
C ASP A 55 3.15 -2.88 11.26
N TYR A 56 2.50 -3.19 10.15
CA TYR A 56 1.66 -2.26 9.40
C TYR A 56 0.33 -2.93 9.05
N PRO A 57 -0.80 -2.19 9.04
CA PRO A 57 -2.13 -2.73 8.80
C PRO A 57 -2.39 -3.03 7.31
N CYS A 58 -1.56 -3.87 6.70
CA CYS A 58 -1.57 -4.16 5.25
C CYS A 58 -2.90 -4.77 4.78
N HIS A 59 -3.64 -5.44 5.67
CA HIS A 59 -4.99 -5.96 5.42
C HIS A 59 -6.01 -4.87 5.08
N ARG A 60 -5.72 -3.59 5.35
CA ARG A 60 -6.57 -2.44 5.00
C ARG A 60 -6.35 -1.94 3.58
N VAL A 61 -5.45 -2.55 2.81
CA VAL A 61 -5.21 -2.22 1.41
C VAL A 61 -5.80 -3.29 0.50
N VAL A 62 -6.75 -2.90 -0.34
CA VAL A 62 -7.55 -3.79 -1.19
C VAL A 62 -7.38 -3.51 -2.68
N ASN A 63 -7.89 -4.38 -3.54
CA ASN A 63 -7.87 -4.17 -4.99
C ASN A 63 -8.80 -3.01 -5.42
N SER A 64 -8.79 -2.65 -6.70
CA SER A 64 -9.60 -1.54 -7.23
C SER A 64 -11.11 -1.76 -7.16
N GLN A 65 -11.57 -2.97 -6.85
CA GLN A 65 -12.98 -3.32 -6.65
C GLN A 65 -13.36 -3.32 -5.16
N GLY A 66 -12.44 -2.94 -4.26
CA GLY A 66 -12.67 -2.96 -2.82
C GLY A 66 -12.58 -4.35 -2.19
N ALA A 67 -12.12 -5.35 -2.94
CA ALA A 67 -12.01 -6.73 -2.46
C ALA A 67 -10.57 -7.08 -2.10
N CYS A 68 -10.41 -7.95 -1.11
CA CYS A 68 -9.18 -8.68 -0.90
C CYS A 68 -8.85 -9.51 -2.16
N ALA A 69 -7.59 -9.92 -2.33
CA ALA A 69 -7.26 -10.79 -3.46
C ALA A 69 -8.10 -12.09 -3.43
N PRO A 70 -8.31 -12.79 -4.54
CA PRO A 70 -8.83 -14.14 -4.46
C PRO A 70 -7.69 -15.11 -4.10
N ASN A 71 -7.94 -16.08 -3.23
CA ASN A 71 -7.06 -17.24 -2.94
C ASN A 71 -5.70 -16.91 -2.27
N TRP A 72 -5.70 -16.18 -1.15
CA TRP A 72 -4.50 -16.00 -0.31
C TRP A 72 -4.11 -17.27 0.43
#